data_AF-A0A938ZST0-F1
#
_entry.id   AF-A0A938ZST0-F1
#
_cell.length_a   1.000
_cell.length_b   1.000
_cell.length_c   1.000
_cell.angle_alpha   90.00
_cell.angle_beta   90.00
_cell.angle_gamma   90.00
#
_symmetry.space_group_name_H-M   'P 1'
#
loop_
_entity.id
_entity.type
_entity.pdbx_description
1 polymer ?
#
loop_
_entity_poly.entity_id
_entity_poly.type
_entity_poly.pdbx_seq_one_letter_code
_entity_poly.pdbx_strand_id
1 'polypeptide(L)'
;MIVQDDFSNSALAESEFEEYIDQFADPVAPEIEIDSVADDLGELYRVWNGSQLLGTFYQNLEGKWVAQPCNRDDRPCCDSPLAAQIIIIAVNGLLVADAAAA
;
A
#
# COMPACT_ATOMS: atom_id res chain seq x y z
N MET A 1 -26.39 -52.94 4.12
CA MET A 1 -25.70 -52.19 3.06
C MET A 1 -26.22 -50.76 3.09
N ILE A 2 -25.46 -49.81 3.63
CA ILE A 2 -25.39 -48.41 3.20
C ILE A 2 -23.97 -47.95 3.55
N VAL A 3 -23.20 -47.56 2.54
CA VAL A 3 -21.87 -46.94 2.66
C VAL A 3 -22.13 -45.44 2.61
N GLN A 4 -21.70 -44.69 3.62
CA GLN A 4 -21.82 -43.22 3.60
C GLN A 4 -20.62 -42.66 2.83
N ASP A 5 -20.90 -42.18 1.61
CA ASP A 5 -19.99 -41.37 0.80
C ASP A 5 -19.89 -39.97 1.43
N ASP A 6 -18.87 -39.76 2.26
CA ASP A 6 -18.53 -38.47 2.90
C ASP A 6 -17.40 -37.76 2.13
N PHE A 7 -17.42 -37.84 0.79
CA PHE A 7 -16.25 -37.47 -0.05
C PHE A 7 -16.48 -36.31 -1.02
N SER A 8 -17.51 -35.48 -0.87
CA SER A 8 -17.83 -34.48 -1.91
C SER A 8 -18.20 -33.09 -1.42
N ASN A 9 -17.60 -32.63 -0.32
CA ASN A 9 -17.73 -31.22 0.08
C ASN A 9 -16.39 -30.51 0.33
N SER A 10 -15.33 -31.22 0.70
CA SER A 10 -14.00 -30.62 0.92
C SER A 10 -13.32 -30.24 -0.40
N ALA A 11 -13.34 -31.13 -1.39
CA ALA A 11 -12.64 -30.92 -2.66
C ALA A 11 -13.20 -29.73 -3.49
N LEU A 12 -14.50 -29.44 -3.35
CA LEU A 12 -15.14 -28.28 -3.98
C LEU A 12 -14.75 -26.98 -3.28
N ALA A 13 -14.68 -26.99 -1.94
CA ALA A 13 -14.28 -25.85 -1.14
C ALA A 13 -12.78 -25.51 -1.29
N GLU A 14 -11.93 -26.53 -1.42
CA GLU A 14 -10.50 -26.37 -1.70
C GLU A 14 -10.27 -25.75 -3.08
N SER A 15 -11.01 -26.22 -4.10
CA SER A 15 -10.92 -25.69 -5.46
C SER A 15 -11.42 -24.24 -5.58
N GLU A 16 -12.51 -23.86 -4.87
CA GLU A 16 -12.95 -22.47 -4.80
C GLU A 16 -11.89 -21.59 -4.11
N PHE A 17 -11.31 -22.07 -3.01
CA PHE A 17 -10.29 -21.31 -2.28
C PHE A 17 -9.00 -21.11 -3.10
N GLU A 18 -8.58 -22.11 -3.87
CA GLU A 18 -7.43 -22.03 -4.78
C GLU A 18 -7.67 -21.08 -5.96
N GLU A 19 -8.88 -21.05 -6.53
CA GLU A 19 -9.26 -20.04 -7.53
C GLU A 19 -9.24 -18.62 -6.94
N TYR A 20 -9.67 -18.45 -5.69
CA TYR A 20 -9.57 -17.18 -4.98
C TYR A 20 -8.09 -16.78 -4.79
N ILE A 21 -7.21 -17.71 -4.40
CA ILE A 21 -5.79 -17.41 -4.23
C ILE A 21 -5.17 -17.00 -5.56
N ASP A 22 -5.39 -17.75 -6.65
CA ASP A 22 -4.83 -17.44 -7.96
C ASP A 22 -5.31 -16.09 -8.51
N GLN A 23 -6.54 -15.67 -8.17
CA GLN A 23 -7.06 -14.34 -8.53
C GLN A 23 -6.34 -13.18 -7.81
N PHE A 24 -5.70 -13.45 -6.67
CA PHE A 24 -4.93 -12.47 -5.88
C PHE A 24 -3.42 -12.75 -5.87
N ALA A 25 -2.96 -13.80 -6.58
CA ALA A 25 -1.58 -14.31 -6.54
C ALA A 25 -0.59 -13.54 -7.41
N ASP A 26 -0.99 -12.43 -8.03
CA ASP A 26 -0.04 -11.54 -8.69
C ASP A 26 0.31 -10.39 -7.73
N PRO A 27 1.40 -10.48 -6.95
CA PRO A 27 1.92 -9.36 -6.20
C PRO A 27 2.58 -8.40 -7.19
N VAL A 28 1.75 -7.74 -8.01
CA VAL A 28 2.19 -6.62 -8.83
C VAL A 28 2.75 -5.60 -7.85
N ALA A 29 4.06 -5.35 -7.95
CA ALA A 29 4.71 -4.34 -7.13
C ALA A 29 3.94 -3.01 -7.28
N PRO A 30 3.61 -2.32 -6.18
CA PRO A 30 2.82 -1.11 -6.26
C PRO A 30 3.51 -0.09 -7.16
N GLU A 31 2.78 0.43 -8.14
CA GLU A 31 3.27 1.40 -9.13
C GLU A 31 3.32 2.80 -8.51
N ILE A 32 4.27 2.99 -7.57
CA ILE A 32 4.42 4.25 -6.86
C ILE A 32 5.08 5.30 -7.75
N GLU A 33 4.36 6.39 -7.99
CA GLU A 33 4.86 7.55 -8.71
C GLU A 33 4.92 8.77 -7.77
N ILE A 34 5.93 9.62 -7.98
CA ILE A 34 6.05 10.89 -7.26
C ILE A 34 6.19 12.02 -8.27
N ASP A 35 5.36 13.04 -8.10
CA ASP A 35 5.51 14.32 -8.78
C ASP A 35 5.60 15.49 -7.79
N SER A 36 5.93 16.67 -8.29
CA SER A 36 5.99 17.92 -7.52
C SER A 36 5.13 19.01 -8.17
N VAL A 37 4.54 19.86 -7.33
CA VAL A 37 3.87 21.09 -7.71
C VAL A 37 4.31 22.23 -6.79
N ALA A 38 4.60 23.39 -7.38
CA ALA A 38 4.90 24.59 -6.62
C ALA A 38 3.66 25.10 -5.88
N ASP A 39 3.82 25.39 -4.59
CA ASP A 39 2.81 25.97 -3.70
C ASP A 39 3.37 27.27 -3.06
N ASP A 40 2.49 28.10 -2.51
CA ASP A 40 2.83 29.38 -1.86
C ASP A 40 3.79 29.18 -0.66
N LEU A 41 3.81 27.98 -0.08
CA LEU A 41 4.65 27.60 1.07
C LEU A 41 5.90 26.79 0.67
N GLY A 42 6.12 26.55 -0.63
CA GLY A 42 7.24 25.76 -1.14
C GLY A 42 6.79 24.63 -2.07
N GLU A 43 7.70 23.72 -2.40
CA GLU A 43 7.38 22.56 -3.24
C GLU A 43 6.55 21.53 -2.47
N LEU A 44 5.43 21.11 -3.06
CA LEU A 44 4.55 20.06 -2.57
C LEU A 44 4.72 18.81 -3.44
N TYR A 45 5.03 17.69 -2.80
CA TYR A 45 5.19 16.41 -3.49
C TYR A 45 3.93 15.56 -3.31
N ARG A 46 3.51 14.89 -4.38
CA ARG A 46 2.32 14.02 -4.40
C ARG A 46 2.77 12.59 -4.64
N VAL A 47 2.24 11.66 -3.84
CA VAL A 47 2.51 10.22 -3.97
C VAL A 47 1.29 9.56 -4.58
N TRP A 48 1.49 8.88 -5.70
CA TRP A 48 0.44 8.22 -6.46
C TRP A 48 0.66 6.71 -6.51
N ASN A 49 -0.42 5.94 -6.66
CA ASN A 49 -0.41 4.56 -7.10
C ASN A 49 -1.36 4.44 -8.30
N GLY A 50 -0.80 4.40 -9.51
CA GLY A 50 -1.57 4.60 -10.74
C GLY A 50 -2.33 5.93 -10.70
N SER A 51 -3.67 5.88 -10.83
CA SER A 51 -4.54 7.07 -10.78
C SER A 51 -4.96 7.51 -9.37
N GLN A 52 -4.56 6.77 -8.33
CA GLN A 52 -4.95 7.05 -6.95
C GLN A 52 -3.92 7.93 -6.24
N LEU A 53 -4.35 9.08 -5.72
CA LEU A 53 -3.53 9.89 -4.82
C LEU A 53 -3.51 9.26 -3.42
N LEU A 54 -2.31 8.90 -2.95
CA LEU A 54 -2.12 8.29 -1.62
C LEU A 54 -1.90 9.33 -0.52
N GLY A 55 -1.29 10.45 -0.87
CA GLY A 55 -0.97 11.52 0.06
C GLY A 55 -0.01 12.54 -0.54
N THR A 56 0.32 13.53 0.27
CA THR A 56 1.30 14.56 -0.07
C THR A 56 2.37 14.68 1.01
N PHE A 57 3.54 15.19 0.65
CA PHE A 57 4.54 15.59 1.62
C PHE A 57 5.26 16.86 1.19
N TYR A 58 5.69 17.65 2.16
CA TYR A 58 6.36 18.92 1.93
C TYR A 58 7.34 19.22 3.07
N GLN A 59 8.27 20.14 2.84
CA GLN A 59 9.17 20.61 3.88
C GLN A 59 8.55 21.83 4.58
N ASN A 60 8.42 21.78 5.91
CA ASN A 60 7.93 22.91 6.70
C ASN A 60 9.04 23.96 6.92
N LEU A 61 8.68 25.09 7.55
CA LEU A 61 9.62 26.20 7.82
C LEU A 61 10.75 25.84 8.79
N GLU A 62 10.63 24.74 9.53
CA GLU A 62 11.66 24.21 10.44
C GLU A 62 12.59 23.22 9.71
N GLY A 63 12.40 23.01 8.41
CA GLY A 63 13.17 22.06 7.61
C GLY A 63 12.76 20.59 7.79
N LYS A 64 11.69 20.31 8.55
CA LYS A 64 11.14 18.96 8.72
C LYS A 64 10.20 18.61 7.58
N TRP A 65 10.17 17.33 7.23
CA TRP A 65 9.25 16.80 6.22
C TRP A 65 7.94 16.38 6.87
N VAL A 66 6.84 16.94 6.39
CA VAL A 66 5.49 16.63 6.89
C VAL A 66 4.85 15.67 5.91
N ALA A 67 4.45 14.49 6.38
CA ALA A 67 3.67 13.55 5.59
C ALA A 67 2.18 13.76 5.83
N GLN A 68 1.38 13.74 4.75
CA GLN A 68 -0.07 13.90 4.79
C GLN A 68 -0.75 12.80 3.96
N PRO A 69 -1.03 11.62 4.55
CA PRO A 69 -1.84 10.60 3.91
C PRO A 69 -3.26 11.13 3.61
N CYS A 70 -3.85 10.79 2.46
CA CYS A 70 -5.21 11.26 2.13
C CYS A 70 -6.31 10.66 3.00
N ASN A 71 -6.04 9.52 3.64
CA ASN A 71 -7.00 8.75 4.43
C ASN A 71 -6.87 8.99 5.95
N ARG A 72 -6.02 9.93 6.39
CA ARG A 72 -5.80 10.25 7.81
C ARG A 72 -5.57 11.74 8.01
N ASP A 73 -6.02 12.24 9.16
CA ASP A 73 -5.76 13.62 9.57
C ASP A 73 -4.38 13.81 10.22
N ASP A 74 -3.71 12.71 10.58
CA ASP A 74 -2.38 12.73 11.19
C ASP A 74 -1.34 13.32 10.23
N ARG A 75 -0.46 14.18 10.76
CA ARG A 75 0.61 14.84 10.01
C ARG A 75 1.97 14.62 10.66
N PRO A 76 2.51 13.39 10.61
CA PRO A 76 3.80 13.10 11.22
C PRO A 76 4.91 13.90 10.54
N CYS A 77 5.82 14.42 11.38
CA CYS A 77 7.01 15.15 10.96
C CYS A 77 8.22 14.21 11.02
N CYS A 78 9.05 14.22 9.98
CA CYS A 78 10.24 13.40 9.88
C CYS A 78 11.44 14.17 9.33
N ASP A 79 12.63 13.58 9.46
CA ASP A 79 13.89 14.24 9.13
C ASP A 79 14.28 14.11 7.64
N SER A 80 13.58 13.28 6.88
CA SER A 80 13.90 13.04 5.47
C SER A 80 12.64 12.93 4.59
N PRO A 81 12.73 13.26 3.30
CA PRO A 81 11.61 13.09 2.37
C PRO A 81 11.25 11.62 2.17
N LEU A 82 12.26 10.73 2.17
CA LEU A 82 12.06 9.29 2.07
C LEU A 82 11.21 8.75 3.23
N ALA A 83 11.44 9.22 4.46
CA ALA A 83 10.63 8.82 5.60
C ALA A 83 9.16 9.28 5.44
N ALA A 84 8.93 10.49 4.93
CA ALA A 84 7.57 10.97 4.67
C ALA A 84 6.85 10.12 3.62
N GLN A 85 7.55 9.79 2.54
CA GLN A 85 7.04 8.90 1.50
C GLN A 85 6.70 7.51 2.06
N ILE A 86 7.61 6.88 2.80
CA ILE A 86 7.39 5.55 3.39
C ILE A 86 6.16 5.55 4.30
N ILE A 87 5.97 6.60 5.11
CA ILE A 87 4.78 6.74 5.97
C ILE A 87 3.50 6.73 5.13
N ILE A 88 3.45 7.50 4.04
CA ILE A 88 2.27 7.58 3.17
C ILE A 88 1.98 6.22 2.54
N ILE A 89 3.00 5.51 2.04
CA ILE A 89 2.84 4.17 1.46
C ILE A 89 2.37 3.16 2.51
N ALA A 90 2.97 3.19 3.70
CA ALA A 90 2.64 2.30 4.82
C ALA A 90 1.19 2.45 5.28
N VAL A 91 0.74 3.69 5.45
CA VAL A 91 -0.64 3.99 5.89
C VAL A 91 -1.68 3.55 4.86
N ASN A 92 -1.30 3.48 3.58
CA ASN A 92 -2.16 2.97 2.51
C ASN A 92 -2.05 1.44 2.32
N GLY A 93 -1.28 0.74 3.17
CA GLY A 93 -1.17 -0.73 3.13
C GLY A 93 -0.39 -1.28 1.93
N LEU A 94 0.42 -0.45 1.30
CA LEU A 94 1.16 -0.79 0.07
C LEU A 94 2.63 -1.17 0.34
N LEU A 95 3.01 -1.37 1.60
CA LEU A 95 4.33 -1.93 1.90
C LEU A 95 4.29 -3.44 1.73
N VAL A 96 4.98 -3.94 0.71
CA VAL A 96 5.28 -5.36 0.56
C VAL A 96 6.52 -5.66 1.42
N ALA A 97 6.40 -6.57 2.39
CA ALA A 97 7.56 -7.08 3.08
C ALA A 97 8.41 -7.84 2.05
N ASP A 98 9.64 -7.40 1.84
CA ASP A 98 10.62 -8.14 1.05
C ASP A 98 10.89 -9.46 1.78
N ALA A 99 10.17 -10.51 1.37
CA ALA A 99 10.46 -11.87 1.80
C ALA A 99 11.73 -12.31 1.06
N ALA A 100 12.87 -11.79 1.50
CA ALA A 100 14.15 -12.40 1.20
C ALA A 100 14.11 -13.82 1.77
N ALA A 101 13.79 -14.79 0.91
CA ALA A 101 13.94 -16.20 1.21
C ALA A 101 15.41 -16.44 1.60
N ALA A 102 15.57 -17.11 2.74
CA ALA A 102 16.85 -17.45 3.37
C ALA A 102 17.76 -18.33 2.50
#